data_AF-A0A2N1J2T6-F1
#
_entry.id   AF-A0A2N1J2T6-F1
#
_cell.length_a   1.000
_cell.length_b   1.000
_cell.length_c   1.000
_cell.angle_alpha   90.00
_cell.angle_beta   90.00
_cell.angle_gamma   90.00
#
_symmetry.space_group_name_H-M   'P 1'
#
loop_
_entity.id
_entity.type
_entity.pdbx_description
1 polymer ?
#
loop_
_entity_poly.entity_id
_entity_poly.type
_entity_poly.pdbx_seq_one_letter_code
_entity_poly.pdbx_strand_id
1 'polypeptide(L)'
;MLINDNLTASSIYQQIAQKKAQLANIDKKDFEKSSHEKNDSVNLTNGKNIDEKDYQRVLDKFENLDAKTRAHEQLHASLANTKGAISYNYQMGPDGKLYATGGHVRLDTSIPKDEASAIAKLDRLQKASTAPDGLSSADASIARTANLNKMLLLSKEQEGVQNAN
;
A
#
# COMPACT_ATOMS: atom_id res chain seq x y z
N MET A 1 27.92 27.17 14.94
CA MET A 1 28.55 26.03 14.25
C MET A 1 27.58 25.61 13.16
N LEU A 2 27.80 26.08 11.93
CA LEU A 2 26.96 25.75 10.78
C LEU A 2 27.28 24.31 10.40
N ILE A 3 26.36 23.40 10.67
CA ILE A 3 26.44 22.02 10.19
C ILE A 3 26.16 22.09 8.69
N ASN A 4 27.21 22.24 7.89
CA ASN A 4 27.13 22.04 6.45
C ASN A 4 27.03 20.54 6.21
N ASP A 5 25.82 20.00 6.32
CA ASP A 5 25.46 18.66 5.86
C ASP A 5 25.47 18.61 4.33
N ASN A 6 26.60 18.91 3.70
CA ASN A 6 26.84 18.55 2.30
C ASN A 6 27.12 17.04 2.27
N LEU A 7 26.06 16.26 2.44
CA LEU A 7 26.06 14.83 2.17
C LEU A 7 26.52 14.64 0.72
N THR A 8 27.71 14.07 0.54
CA THR A 8 28.21 13.69 -0.78
C THR A 8 27.22 12.71 -1.41
N ALA A 9 27.03 12.76 -2.72
CA ALA A 9 26.09 11.87 -3.40
C ALA A 9 26.35 10.38 -3.06
N SER A 10 27.62 9.98 -2.92
CA SER A 10 28.04 8.68 -2.36
C SER A 10 27.39 8.33 -1.01
N SER A 11 27.35 9.26 -0.06
CA SER A 11 26.71 9.06 1.25
C SER A 11 25.19 8.94 1.16
N ILE A 12 24.56 9.66 0.23
CA ILE A 12 23.11 9.56 -0.06
C ILE A 12 22.78 8.18 -0.62
N TYR A 13 23.58 7.67 -1.57
CA TYR A 13 23.40 6.32 -2.09
C TYR A 13 23.53 5.25 -1.00
N GLN A 14 24.52 5.39 -0.13
CA GLN A 14 24.74 4.45 0.97
C GLN A 14 23.52 4.41 1.91
N GLN A 15 22.96 5.57 2.26
CA GLN A 15 21.77 5.66 3.09
C GLN A 15 20.53 5.08 2.40
N ILE A 16 20.29 5.40 1.13
CA ILE A 16 19.17 4.85 0.36
C ILE A 16 19.28 3.32 0.28
N ALA A 17 20.48 2.78 0.03
CA ALA A 17 20.72 1.35 -0.02
C ALA A 17 20.42 0.67 1.32
N GLN A 18 20.89 1.25 2.44
CA GLN A 18 20.58 0.77 3.78
C GLN A 18 19.08 0.79 4.08
N LYS A 19 18.36 1.86 3.72
CA LYS A 19 16.91 1.97 3.91
C LYS A 19 16.14 0.95 3.07
N LYS A 20 16.54 0.71 1.82
CA LYS A 20 15.95 -0.34 0.98
C LYS A 20 16.14 -1.73 1.58
N ALA A 21 17.33 -2.02 2.12
CA ALA A 21 17.59 -3.30 2.80
C ALA A 21 16.73 -3.46 4.06
N GLN A 22 16.52 -2.39 4.83
CA GLN A 22 15.61 -2.40 5.98
C GLN A 22 14.16 -2.65 5.57
N LEU A 23 13.69 -2.00 4.50
CA LEU A 23 12.34 -2.20 3.95
C LEU A 23 12.10 -3.67 3.56
N ALA A 24 13.04 -4.29 2.84
CA ALA A 24 12.92 -5.69 2.43
C ALA A 24 12.76 -6.65 3.61
N ASN A 25 13.42 -6.36 4.73
CA ASN A 25 13.29 -7.14 5.97
C ASN A 25 11.93 -6.95 6.66
N ILE A 26 11.34 -5.75 6.56
CA ILE A 26 10.01 -5.44 7.09
C ILE A 26 8.95 -6.15 6.25
N ASP A 27 9.02 -6.02 4.92
CA ASP A 27 8.06 -6.67 4.01
C ASP A 27 8.04 -8.20 4.21
N LYS A 28 9.22 -8.81 4.43
CA LYS A 28 9.31 -10.24 4.74
C LYS A 28 8.60 -10.59 6.06
N LYS A 29 8.79 -9.80 7.12
CA LYS A 29 8.13 -10.02 8.42
C LYS A 29 6.61 -9.79 8.35
N ASP A 30 6.17 -8.80 7.59
CA ASP A 30 4.74 -8.49 7.42
C ASP A 30 4.06 -9.56 6.56
N PHE A 31 4.73 -10.09 5.54
CA PHE A 31 4.26 -11.25 4.79
C PHE A 31 4.11 -12.49 5.69
N GLU A 32 5.12 -12.78 6.52
CA GLU A 32 5.07 -13.88 7.48
C GLU A 32 3.92 -13.70 8.51
N LYS A 33 3.69 -12.48 9.03
CA LYS A 33 2.56 -12.19 9.93
C LYS A 33 1.19 -12.29 9.26
N SER A 34 1.03 -11.73 8.06
CA SER A 34 -0.25 -11.77 7.32
C SER A 34 -0.66 -13.19 6.92
N SER A 35 0.31 -14.09 6.71
CA SER A 35 0.05 -15.52 6.49
C SER A 35 -0.33 -16.30 7.77
N HIS A 36 -0.11 -15.72 8.96
CA HIS A 36 -0.45 -16.32 10.26
C HIS A 36 -1.67 -15.67 10.94
N GLU A 37 -2.04 -14.43 10.59
CA GLU A 37 -3.21 -13.75 11.15
C GLU A 37 -4.44 -13.88 10.23
N LYS A 38 -4.90 -15.11 10.01
CA LYS A 38 -6.31 -15.40 9.67
C LYS A 38 -7.15 -15.36 10.95
N ASN A 39 -7.23 -14.24 11.65
CA ASN A 39 -8.00 -14.16 12.90
C ASN A 39 -8.86 -12.89 13.00
N ASP A 40 -9.55 -12.55 11.92
CA ASP A 40 -10.80 -11.79 12.02
C ASP A 40 -11.97 -12.63 11.46
N SER A 41 -12.01 -13.91 11.87
CA SER A 41 -13.25 -14.67 11.77
C SER A 41 -14.17 -14.22 12.89
N VAL A 42 -15.19 -13.42 12.57
CA VAL A 42 -16.33 -13.21 13.47
C VAL A 42 -16.95 -14.58 13.71
N ASN A 43 -16.69 -15.14 14.88
CA ASN A 43 -17.23 -16.44 15.27
C ASN A 43 -18.71 -16.27 15.66
N LEU A 44 -19.61 -16.57 14.73
CA LEU A 44 -21.06 -16.57 14.93
C LEU A 44 -21.59 -17.93 15.46
N THR A 45 -20.80 -18.73 16.19
CA THR A 45 -21.30 -19.97 16.82
C THR A 45 -22.00 -19.70 18.15
N ASN A 46 -23.02 -18.86 18.17
CA ASN A 46 -23.98 -18.83 19.27
C ASN A 46 -25.38 -18.61 18.70
N GLY A 47 -26.10 -19.70 18.43
CA GLY A 47 -27.52 -19.73 18.10
C GLY A 47 -28.39 -19.26 19.27
N LYS A 48 -28.26 -17.99 19.62
CA LYS A 48 -29.04 -17.28 20.63
C LYS A 48 -29.80 -16.19 19.88
N ASN A 49 -31.13 -16.23 19.98
CA ASN A 49 -32.07 -15.30 19.34
C ASN A 49 -31.46 -13.90 19.20
N ILE A 50 -31.01 -13.58 17.98
CA ILE A 50 -30.54 -12.24 17.63
C ILE A 50 -31.80 -11.38 17.63
N ASP A 51 -31.87 -10.37 18.52
CA ASP A 51 -32.93 -9.38 18.49
C ASP A 51 -32.97 -8.74 17.08
N GLU A 52 -34.14 -8.41 16.54
CA GLU A 52 -34.27 -7.86 15.18
C GLU A 52 -33.39 -6.61 15.00
N LYS A 53 -33.20 -5.84 16.07
CA LYS A 53 -32.27 -4.70 16.13
C LYS A 53 -30.80 -5.10 16.06
N ASP A 54 -30.42 -6.21 16.69
CA ASP A 54 -29.06 -6.76 16.59
C ASP A 54 -28.79 -7.26 15.16
N TYR A 55 -29.76 -7.93 14.54
CA TYR A 55 -29.65 -8.44 13.18
C TYR A 55 -29.41 -7.30 12.19
N GLN A 56 -30.26 -6.26 12.26
CA GLN A 56 -30.15 -5.11 11.36
C GLN A 56 -28.82 -4.39 11.55
N ARG A 57 -28.36 -4.18 12.79
CA ARG A 57 -27.07 -3.53 13.06
C ARG A 57 -25.89 -4.31 12.46
N VAL A 58 -25.92 -5.65 12.55
CA VAL A 58 -24.87 -6.50 11.97
C VAL A 58 -24.91 -6.41 10.46
N LEU A 59 -26.09 -6.47 9.84
CA LEU A 59 -26.26 -6.32 8.40
C LEU A 59 -25.74 -4.96 7.90
N ASP A 60 -26.15 -3.87 8.55
CA ASP A 60 -25.69 -2.52 8.22
C ASP A 60 -24.17 -2.40 8.31
N LYS A 61 -23.54 -3.09 9.27
CA LYS A 61 -22.07 -3.13 9.39
C LYS A 61 -21.43 -3.82 8.19
N PHE A 62 -21.98 -4.95 7.73
CA PHE A 62 -21.48 -5.66 6.55
C PHE A 62 -21.63 -4.84 5.27
N GLU A 63 -22.79 -4.20 5.08
CA GLU A 63 -23.05 -3.32 3.93
C GLU A 63 -22.09 -2.12 3.90
N ASN A 64 -21.91 -1.46 5.05
CA ASN A 64 -20.98 -0.34 5.17
C ASN A 64 -19.52 -0.77 4.92
N LEU A 65 -19.12 -1.95 5.38
CA LEU A 65 -17.78 -2.46 5.16
C LEU A 65 -17.55 -2.80 3.68
N ASP A 66 -18.49 -3.48 3.03
CA ASP A 66 -18.41 -3.80 1.59
C ASP A 66 -18.28 -2.53 0.73
N ALA A 67 -19.13 -1.52 0.98
CA ALA A 67 -19.06 -0.26 0.27
C ALA A 67 -17.70 0.44 0.46
N LYS A 68 -17.19 0.49 1.70
CA LYS A 68 -15.89 1.09 2.02
C LYS A 68 -14.74 0.34 1.38
N THR A 69 -14.68 -0.98 1.51
CA THR A 69 -13.62 -1.82 0.92
C THR A 69 -13.60 -1.65 -0.59
N ARG A 70 -14.75 -1.69 -1.27
CA ARG A 70 -14.80 -1.51 -2.72
C ARG A 70 -14.33 -0.12 -3.14
N ALA A 71 -14.80 0.94 -2.48
CA ALA A 71 -14.37 2.30 -2.77
C ALA A 71 -12.87 2.49 -2.54
N HIS A 72 -12.33 1.92 -1.46
CA HIS A 72 -10.91 1.94 -1.13
C HIS A 72 -10.06 1.32 -2.24
N GLU A 73 -10.38 0.09 -2.65
CA GLU A 73 -9.64 -0.59 -3.72
C GLU A 73 -9.80 0.10 -5.09
N GLN A 74 -11.00 0.58 -5.40
CA GLN A 74 -11.26 1.31 -6.65
C GLN A 74 -10.45 2.60 -6.73
N LEU A 75 -10.30 3.30 -5.60
CA LEU A 75 -9.48 4.51 -5.53
C LEU A 75 -8.02 4.19 -5.84
N HIS A 76 -7.44 3.17 -5.21
CA HIS A 76 -6.08 2.70 -5.54
C HIS A 76 -5.92 2.38 -7.04
N ALA A 77 -6.86 1.61 -7.62
CA ALA A 77 -6.82 1.22 -9.03
C ALA A 77 -7.00 2.40 -10.00
N SER A 78 -7.73 3.45 -9.61
CA SER A 78 -7.95 4.63 -10.46
C SER A 78 -6.71 5.54 -10.55
N LEU A 79 -5.88 5.53 -9.50
CA LEU A 79 -4.78 6.48 -9.37
C LEU A 79 -3.49 6.00 -10.04
N ALA A 80 -3.28 4.70 -10.22
CA ALA A 80 -2.10 4.15 -10.88
C ALA A 80 -2.41 2.91 -11.70
N ASN A 81 -1.51 2.56 -12.62
CA ASN A 81 -1.66 1.34 -13.42
C ASN A 81 -1.60 0.11 -12.50
N THR A 82 -2.46 -0.86 -12.75
CA THR A 82 -2.53 -2.11 -11.99
C THR A 82 -1.92 -3.28 -12.78
N LYS A 83 -1.36 -4.25 -12.06
CA LYS A 83 -0.99 -5.58 -12.56
C LYS A 83 -2.09 -6.58 -12.26
N GLY A 84 -3.23 -6.41 -12.90
CA GLY A 84 -4.39 -7.30 -12.79
C GLY A 84 -5.62 -6.63 -12.19
N ALA A 85 -6.65 -7.45 -11.96
CA ALA A 85 -7.91 -7.02 -11.38
C ALA A 85 -7.82 -6.82 -9.85
N ILE A 86 -8.76 -6.05 -9.33
CA ILE A 86 -8.97 -5.91 -7.89
C ILE A 86 -9.32 -7.28 -7.29
N SER A 87 -8.70 -7.63 -6.18
CA SER A 87 -9.00 -8.84 -5.43
C SER A 87 -9.78 -8.49 -4.16
N TYR A 88 -10.85 -9.22 -3.89
CA TYR A 88 -11.68 -9.02 -2.69
C TYR A 88 -11.71 -10.30 -1.84
N ASN A 89 -11.74 -10.11 -0.53
CA ASN A 89 -12.00 -11.13 0.45
C ASN A 89 -13.46 -11.00 0.90
N TYR A 90 -14.20 -12.10 0.85
CA TYR A 90 -15.63 -12.12 1.14
C TYR A 90 -15.93 -12.82 2.47
N GLN A 91 -16.92 -12.29 3.18
CA GLN A 91 -17.55 -12.92 4.33
C GLN A 91 -19.06 -13.04 4.07
N MET A 92 -19.65 -14.16 4.46
CA MET A 92 -21.11 -14.33 4.40
C MET A 92 -21.77 -13.61 5.57
N GLY A 93 -22.75 -12.75 5.27
CA GLY A 93 -23.57 -12.04 6.24
C GLY A 93 -24.72 -12.88 6.79
N PRO A 94 -25.44 -12.37 7.80
CA PRO A 94 -26.54 -13.08 8.43
C PRO A 94 -27.79 -13.21 7.53
N ASP A 95 -27.82 -12.53 6.40
CA ASP A 95 -28.81 -12.62 5.32
C ASP A 95 -28.42 -13.64 4.23
N GLY A 96 -27.28 -14.32 4.39
CA GLY A 96 -26.75 -15.29 3.43
C GLY A 96 -26.05 -14.68 2.21
N LYS A 97 -25.88 -13.35 2.15
CA LYS A 97 -25.16 -12.69 1.06
C LYS A 97 -23.67 -12.55 1.37
N LEU A 98 -22.86 -12.41 0.32
CA LEU A 98 -21.42 -12.19 0.44
C LEU A 98 -21.09 -10.70 0.42
N TYR A 99 -20.32 -10.26 1.41
CA TYR A 99 -19.85 -8.89 1.58
C TYR A 99 -18.32 -8.85 1.52
N ALA A 100 -17.74 -7.90 0.79
CA ALA A 100 -16.30 -7.68 0.75
C ALA A 100 -15.83 -7.06 2.06
N THR A 101 -15.08 -7.81 2.86
CA THR A 101 -14.57 -7.35 4.15
C THR A 101 -13.11 -6.92 4.10
N GLY A 102 -12.43 -7.24 3.00
CA GLY A 102 -11.10 -6.77 2.67
C GLY A 102 -10.83 -6.87 1.17
N GLY A 103 -9.73 -6.28 0.72
CA GLY A 103 -9.33 -6.31 -0.66
C GLY A 103 -7.87 -5.94 -0.82
N HIS A 104 -7.36 -6.08 -2.03
CA HIS A 104 -6.12 -5.46 -2.44
C HIS A 104 -6.08 -5.22 -3.95
N VAL A 105 -5.36 -4.16 -4.34
CA VAL A 105 -4.96 -3.87 -5.71
C VAL A 105 -3.48 -4.13 -5.89
N ARG A 106 -3.12 -4.87 -6.94
CA ARG A 106 -1.72 -5.03 -7.33
C ARG A 106 -1.32 -3.85 -8.22
N LEU A 107 -0.59 -2.88 -7.67
CA LEU A 107 -0.07 -1.76 -8.46
C LEU A 107 1.14 -2.19 -9.31
N ASP A 108 1.28 -1.60 -10.49
CA ASP A 108 2.45 -1.80 -11.36
C ASP A 108 3.66 -1.00 -10.88
N THR A 109 4.49 -1.67 -10.08
CA THR A 109 5.74 -1.12 -9.52
C THR A 109 6.93 -1.18 -10.47
N SER A 110 6.74 -1.58 -11.74
CA SER A 110 7.85 -1.57 -12.71
C SER A 110 8.32 -0.15 -12.99
N ILE A 111 9.64 0.07 -13.07
CA ILE A 111 10.22 1.40 -13.31
C ILE A 111 10.71 1.48 -14.76
N PRO A 112 10.23 2.46 -15.56
CA PRO A 112 10.74 2.74 -16.90
C PRO A 112 12.26 2.97 -16.92
N LYS A 113 12.89 2.76 -18.08
CA LYS A 113 14.32 3.06 -18.28
C LYS A 113 14.59 4.56 -18.40
N ASP A 114 13.64 5.30 -18.94
CA ASP A 114 13.72 6.76 -19.06
C ASP A 114 13.51 7.42 -17.69
N GLU A 115 14.44 8.28 -17.27
CA GLU A 115 14.47 8.85 -15.92
C GLU A 115 13.28 9.77 -15.65
N ALA A 116 12.93 10.64 -16.60
CA ALA A 116 11.78 11.54 -16.48
C ALA A 116 10.46 10.74 -16.34
N SER A 117 10.28 9.72 -17.18
CA SER A 117 9.14 8.82 -17.11
C SER A 117 9.12 8.00 -15.82
N ALA A 118 10.28 7.60 -15.32
CA ALA A 118 10.42 6.89 -14.06
C ALA A 118 9.99 7.74 -12.87
N ILE A 119 10.46 8.99 -12.79
CA ILE A 119 10.07 9.94 -11.74
C ILE A 119 8.55 10.18 -11.75
N ALA A 120 7.98 10.44 -12.93
CA ALA A 120 6.54 10.64 -13.07
C ALA A 120 5.73 9.42 -12.62
N LYS A 121 6.19 8.20 -12.96
CA LYS A 121 5.54 6.96 -12.52
C LYS A 121 5.68 6.74 -11.02
N LEU A 122 6.84 7.04 -10.44
CA LEU A 122 7.08 6.93 -9.00
C LEU A 122 6.19 7.89 -8.21
N ASP A 123 5.98 9.10 -8.69
CA ASP A 123 5.04 10.07 -8.09
C ASP A 123 3.60 9.57 -8.14
N ARG A 124 3.21 8.97 -9.27
CA ARG A 124 1.88 8.39 -9.41
C ARG A 124 1.68 7.21 -8.46
N LEU A 125 2.68 6.34 -8.32
CA LEU A 125 2.67 5.22 -7.37
C LEU A 125 2.58 5.72 -5.92
N GLN A 126 3.39 6.72 -5.55
CA GLN A 126 3.34 7.30 -4.21
C GLN A 126 1.95 7.85 -3.90
N LYS A 127 1.39 8.67 -4.80
CA LYS A 127 0.04 9.22 -4.63
C LYS A 127 -1.02 8.13 -4.53
N ALA A 128 -0.98 7.14 -5.41
CA ALA A 128 -1.94 6.04 -5.40
C ALA A 128 -1.88 5.25 -4.09
N SER A 129 -0.70 5.02 -3.54
CA SER A 129 -0.51 4.27 -2.29
C SER A 129 -0.80 5.08 -1.03
N THR A 130 -0.85 6.42 -1.08
CA THR A 130 -1.13 7.25 0.11
C THR A 130 -2.50 7.94 0.07
N ALA A 131 -3.28 7.76 -1.00
CA ALA A 131 -4.51 8.53 -1.20
C ALA A 131 -5.72 8.06 -0.37
N PRO A 132 -6.01 6.76 -0.22
CA PRO A 132 -7.19 6.34 0.53
C PRO A 132 -7.03 6.49 2.05
N ASP A 133 -8.15 6.71 2.74
CA ASP A 133 -8.20 6.76 4.19
C ASP A 133 -7.84 5.38 4.78
N GLY A 134 -6.69 5.31 5.46
CA GLY A 134 -6.15 4.09 6.06
C GLY A 134 -5.18 3.36 5.14
N LEU A 135 -3.88 3.62 5.27
CA LEU A 135 -2.85 2.90 4.49
C LEU A 135 -2.79 1.43 4.93
N SER A 136 -2.92 0.51 3.99
CA SER A 136 -2.51 -0.88 4.23
C SER A 136 -0.98 -0.97 4.38
N SER A 137 -0.50 -2.05 4.99
CA SER A 137 0.96 -2.29 5.10
C SER A 137 1.62 -2.40 3.71
N ALA A 138 0.92 -3.00 2.74
CA ALA A 138 1.36 -3.12 1.36
C ALA A 138 1.47 -1.74 0.68
N ASP A 139 0.45 -0.90 0.83
CA ASP A 139 0.46 0.45 0.26
C ASP A 139 1.55 1.32 0.87
N ALA A 140 1.69 1.25 2.20
CA ALA A 140 2.75 1.97 2.90
C ALA A 140 4.15 1.53 2.41
N SER A 141 4.35 0.24 2.12
CA SER A 141 5.60 -0.26 1.55
C SER A 141 5.86 0.23 0.14
N ILE A 142 4.83 0.21 -0.74
CA ILE A 142 4.93 0.73 -2.10
C ILE A 142 5.25 2.22 -2.08
N ALA A 143 4.58 3.01 -1.23
CA ALA A 143 4.83 4.44 -1.09
C ALA A 143 6.27 4.74 -0.65
N ARG A 144 6.78 4.04 0.36
CA ARG A 144 8.17 4.20 0.84
C ARG A 144 9.17 3.81 -0.24
N THR A 145 8.94 2.68 -0.92
CA THR A 145 9.81 2.20 -2.00
C THR A 145 9.83 3.18 -3.17
N ALA A 146 8.66 3.72 -3.55
CA ALA A 146 8.54 4.71 -4.62
C ALA A 146 9.34 5.98 -4.28
N ASN A 147 9.21 6.47 -3.04
CA ASN A 147 9.94 7.64 -2.57
C ASN A 147 11.47 7.42 -2.59
N LEU A 148 11.96 6.27 -2.11
CA LEU A 148 13.38 5.94 -2.13
C LEU A 148 13.94 5.82 -3.55
N ASN A 149 13.18 5.23 -4.47
CA ASN A 149 13.56 5.15 -5.88
C ASN A 149 13.60 6.54 -6.53
N LYS A 150 12.67 7.43 -6.19
CA LYS A 150 12.65 8.80 -6.71
C LYS A 150 13.88 9.58 -6.23
N MET A 151 14.19 9.53 -4.94
CA MET A 151 15.39 10.15 -4.38
C MET A 151 16.67 9.65 -5.06
N LEU A 152 16.73 8.35 -5.36
CA LEU A 152 17.87 7.74 -6.05
C LEU A 152 18.05 8.26 -7.48
N LEU A 153 16.96 8.50 -8.21
CA LEU A 153 17.03 9.05 -9.57
C LEU A 153 17.46 10.52 -9.54
N LEU A 154 16.88 11.31 -8.63
CA LEU A 154 17.24 12.72 -8.48
C LEU A 154 18.70 12.91 -8.03
N SER A 155 19.24 12.03 -7.19
CA SER A 155 20.66 12.10 -6.81
C SER A 155 21.61 11.78 -7.98
N LYS A 156 21.20 10.88 -8.88
CA LYS A 156 21.98 10.55 -10.10
C LYS A 156 22.02 11.72 -11.07
N GLU A 157 20.90 12.42 -11.27
CA GLU A 157 20.85 13.62 -12.10
C GLU A 157 21.83 14.69 -11.58
N GLN A 158 21.89 14.89 -10.26
CA GLN A 158 22.79 15.88 -9.65
C GLN A 158 24.27 15.53 -9.83
N GLU A 159 24.66 14.26 -9.77
CA GLU A 159 26.04 13.83 -10.06
C GLU A 159 26.42 13.97 -11.54
N GLY A 160 25.48 13.67 -12.45
CA GLY A 160 25.71 13.83 -13.89
C GLY A 160 26.01 15.28 -14.27
N VAL A 161 25.35 16.23 -13.60
CA VAL A 161 25.57 17.67 -13.80
C VAL A 161 26.89 18.14 -13.15
N GLN A 162 27.29 17.59 -12.00
CA GLN A 162 28.55 17.97 -11.35
C GLN A 162 29.81 17.44 -12.05
N ASN A 163 29.73 16.31 -12.76
CA ASN A 163 30.86 15.75 -13.52
C ASN A 163 30.97 16.29 -14.96
N ALA A 164 30.01 17.12 -15.41
CA ALA A 164 29.98 17.72 -16.74
C ALA A 164 30.48 19.17 -16.81
N ASN A 165 30.94 19.72 -15.67
CA ASN A 165 31.52 21.07 -15.55
C ASN A 165 33.01 21.02 -15.20
#